data_AF-A0A964JMH8-F1
#
_entry.id   AF-A0A964JMH8-F1
#
_cell.length_a   1.000
_cell.length_b   1.000
_cell.length_c   1.000
_cell.angle_alpha   90.00
_cell.angle_beta   90.00
_cell.angle_gamma   90.00
#
_symmetry.space_group_name_H-M   'P 1'
#
loop_
_entity.id
_entity.type
_entity.pdbx_description
1 polymer ?
#
loop_
_entity_poly.entity_id
_entity_poly.type
_entity_poly.pdbx_seq_one_letter_code
_entity_poly.pdbx_strand_id
1 'polypeptide(L)'
;MMSLSTNNSLTAAAQAANKKINAPAGIKTTADAANEALTANKSSNGVGQKDFLTLFTTQLKCQDPLDPVKNEAFVAQLAQFSQLEATTSMSETLKTFVDSMSGERMMSSTNMIGKTVAVPNAPVILSGGKPAQGVVNLPTGAEGVKFEVTNDKGQLVATQIMGPQSMGDMPWAWDGSNDKGDILPDGNYFFKATVVSQGKTTTPPVSVLSTVLGVRQAADKTIMLEVAGGKSVKLTDVQRIGS
;
A
#
# COMPACT_ATOMS: atom_id res chain seq x y z
N MET A 1 10.11 -9.77 35.62
CA MET A 1 10.46 -8.63 34.74
C MET A 1 9.44 -7.53 34.93
N MET A 2 9.91 -6.29 34.83
CA MET A 2 9.35 -4.98 35.19
C MET A 2 7.86 -4.69 34.93
N SER A 3 7.31 -3.87 35.83
CA SER A 3 6.02 -3.18 35.82
C SER A 3 5.90 -2.10 34.75
N LEU A 4 4.68 -1.85 34.27
CA LEU A 4 4.22 -0.51 33.86
C LEU A 4 2.72 -0.37 34.23
N SER A 5 2.45 0.24 35.37
CA SER A 5 1.10 0.73 35.72
C SER A 5 0.88 2.07 35.01
N THR A 6 -0.10 2.10 34.10
CA THR A 6 -0.61 3.34 33.53
C THR A 6 -1.40 4.09 34.59
N ASN A 7 -0.72 4.96 35.34
CA ASN A 7 -1.37 5.92 36.25
C ASN A 7 -2.14 6.96 35.41
N ASN A 8 -3.45 6.79 35.32
CA ASN A 8 -4.39 7.71 34.68
C ASN A 8 -4.70 8.90 35.63
N SER A 9 -3.67 9.71 35.92
CA SER A 9 -3.73 10.89 36.78
C SER A 9 -4.58 12.04 36.22
N LEU A 10 -4.97 11.97 34.94
CA LEU A 10 -5.83 12.96 34.27
C LEU A 10 -7.30 12.85 34.70
N THR A 11 -7.77 11.64 35.07
CA THR A 11 -9.14 11.43 35.54
C THR A 11 -9.39 11.90 36.97
N ALA A 12 -8.36 11.90 37.82
CA ALA A 12 -8.47 12.34 39.22
C ALA A 12 -8.51 13.87 39.35
N ALA A 13 -7.79 14.59 38.48
CA ALA A 13 -7.78 16.06 38.48
C ALA A 13 -9.10 16.67 37.96
N ALA A 14 -9.83 15.96 37.09
CA ALA A 14 -11.11 16.40 36.56
C ALA A 14 -12.28 16.30 37.57
N GLN A 15 -12.15 15.48 38.62
CA GLN A 15 -13.21 15.30 39.62
C GLN A 15 -13.18 16.35 40.75
N ALA A 16 -12.05 17.03 40.97
CA ALA A 16 -11.90 17.95 42.11
C ALA A 16 -12.41 19.38 41.87
N ALA A 17 -12.65 19.79 40.63
CA ALA A 17 -12.94 21.20 40.31
C ALA A 17 -14.43 21.54 40.05
N ASN A 18 -15.34 20.55 40.09
CA ASN A 18 -16.74 20.78 39.70
C ASN A 18 -17.66 20.91 40.91
N LYS A 19 -17.51 21.97 41.71
CA LYS A 19 -18.52 22.37 42.69
C LYS A 19 -19.69 23.00 41.92
N LYS A 20 -20.59 22.16 41.39
CA LYS A 20 -21.83 22.56 40.73
C LYS A 20 -22.62 23.51 41.63
N ILE A 21 -22.74 24.77 41.23
CA ILE A 21 -23.81 25.64 41.73
C ILE A 21 -25.08 25.15 41.03
N ASN A 22 -25.91 24.41 41.75
CA ASN A 22 -27.15 23.85 41.22
C ASN A 22 -28.20 24.97 41.14
N ALA A 23 -28.40 25.56 39.95
CA ALA A 23 -29.51 26.47 39.70
C ALA A 23 -30.86 25.70 39.66
N PRO A 24 -31.99 26.32 40.00
CA PRO A 24 -33.30 25.66 39.96
C PRO A 24 -33.66 25.18 38.56
N ALA A 25 -34.41 24.08 38.47
CA ALA A 25 -34.80 23.45 37.22
C ALA A 25 -35.55 24.44 36.29
N GLY A 26 -34.99 24.70 35.11
CA GLY A 26 -35.59 25.53 34.07
C GLY A 26 -34.69 26.67 33.55
N ILE A 27 -33.60 27.02 34.23
CA ILE A 27 -32.64 28.04 33.76
C ILE A 27 -31.33 27.36 33.37
N LYS A 28 -31.02 27.39 32.08
CA LYS A 28 -29.74 26.90 31.54
C LYS A 28 -28.61 27.81 32.02
N THR A 29 -27.57 27.25 32.61
CA THR A 29 -26.38 28.03 32.94
C THR A 29 -25.58 28.33 31.66
N THR A 30 -24.79 29.40 31.66
CA THR A 30 -23.91 29.73 30.52
C THR A 30 -22.92 28.61 30.20
N ALA A 31 -22.56 27.79 31.18
CA ALA A 31 -21.74 26.59 31.00
C ALA A 31 -22.47 25.47 30.25
N ASP A 32 -23.77 25.30 30.48
CA ASP A 32 -24.59 24.28 29.78
C ASP A 32 -24.84 24.67 28.31
N ALA A 33 -25.06 25.96 28.03
CA ALA A 33 -25.20 26.46 26.66
C ALA A 33 -23.89 26.37 25.85
N ALA A 34 -22.74 26.59 26.51
CA ALA A 34 -21.43 26.38 25.90
C ALA A 34 -21.20 24.91 25.54
N ASN A 35 -21.58 23.97 26.41
CA ASN A 35 -21.43 22.54 26.15
C ASN A 35 -22.36 22.02 25.03
N GLU A 36 -23.57 22.57 24.88
CA GLU A 36 -24.46 22.28 23.75
C GLU A 36 -23.90 22.81 22.41
N ALA A 37 -23.27 24.00 22.42
CA ALA A 37 -22.58 24.54 21.24
C ALA A 37 -21.32 23.74 20.85
N LEU A 38 -20.59 23.19 21.84
CA LEU A 38 -19.43 22.32 21.62
C LEU A 38 -19.78 20.95 21.04
N THR A 39 -21.00 20.44 21.28
CA THR A 39 -21.45 19.14 20.76
C THR A 39 -22.06 19.23 19.36
N ALA A 40 -22.62 20.37 18.97
CA ALA A 40 -23.15 20.61 17.63
C ALA A 40 -22.06 20.80 16.55
N ASN A 41 -20.84 21.17 16.92
CA ASN A 41 -19.80 21.64 15.98
C ASN A 41 -18.80 20.56 15.51
N LYS A 42 -19.09 19.28 15.76
CA LYS A 42 -18.27 18.16 15.27
C LYS A 42 -18.39 17.89 13.76
N SER A 43 -19.15 18.72 13.03
CA SER A 43 -19.49 18.47 11.61
C SER A 43 -19.00 19.56 10.62
N SER A 44 -18.34 20.62 11.05
CA SER A 44 -17.84 21.66 10.13
C SER A 44 -16.39 22.05 10.40
N ASN A 45 -15.49 21.35 9.70
CA ASN A 45 -14.07 21.67 9.60
C ASN A 45 -13.90 23.12 9.08
N GLY A 46 -13.58 24.07 9.97
CA GLY A 46 -13.24 25.45 9.62
C GLY A 46 -14.12 26.56 10.23
N VAL A 47 -15.19 26.23 10.94
CA VAL A 47 -16.09 27.24 11.57
C VAL A 47 -15.64 27.61 13.00
N GLY A 48 -15.00 26.68 13.72
CA GLY A 48 -14.59 26.88 15.12
C GLY A 48 -13.58 28.02 15.34
N GLN A 49 -12.59 28.21 14.46
CA GLN A 49 -11.52 29.20 14.66
C GLN A 49 -11.99 30.66 14.49
N LYS A 50 -12.94 30.90 13.56
CA LYS A 50 -13.52 32.24 13.31
C LYS A 50 -14.52 32.65 14.38
N ASP A 51 -15.37 31.73 14.82
CA ASP A 51 -16.28 31.96 15.94
C ASP A 51 -15.49 32.12 17.26
N PHE A 52 -14.36 31.43 17.38
CA PHE A 52 -13.42 31.57 18.48
C PHE A 52 -12.72 32.94 18.52
N LEU A 53 -12.18 33.43 17.40
CA LEU A 53 -11.57 34.77 17.31
C LEU A 53 -12.58 35.89 17.62
N THR A 54 -13.84 35.69 17.27
CA THR A 54 -14.95 36.62 17.53
C THR A 54 -15.32 36.64 19.02
N LEU A 55 -15.40 35.48 19.67
CA LEU A 55 -15.62 35.40 21.12
C LEU A 55 -14.40 35.93 21.91
N PHE A 56 -13.18 35.68 21.44
CA PHE A 56 -11.93 36.17 22.03
C PHE A 56 -11.83 37.71 21.98
N THR A 57 -12.15 38.33 20.84
CA THR A 57 -12.19 39.80 20.73
C THR A 57 -13.32 40.43 21.53
N THR A 58 -14.45 39.72 21.69
CA THR A 58 -15.57 40.17 22.52
C THR A 58 -15.22 40.12 24.02
N GLN A 59 -14.51 39.09 24.48
CA GLN A 59 -14.04 38.99 25.87
C GLN A 59 -12.95 40.01 26.19
N LEU A 60 -12.02 40.29 25.26
CA LEU A 60 -11.00 41.34 25.41
C LEU A 60 -11.60 42.75 25.58
N LYS A 61 -12.76 43.00 24.96
CA LYS A 61 -13.51 44.26 25.10
C LYS A 61 -14.26 44.41 26.43
N CYS A 62 -14.47 43.31 27.17
CA CYS A 62 -15.31 43.29 28.37
C CYS A 62 -14.59 42.81 29.65
N GLN A 63 -13.26 42.66 29.64
CA GLN A 63 -12.50 42.20 30.81
C GLN A 63 -12.15 43.36 31.77
N ASP A 64 -12.42 43.11 33.06
CA ASP A 64 -11.95 43.93 34.19
C ASP A 64 -10.46 43.57 34.46
N PRO A 65 -9.54 44.55 34.56
CA PRO A 65 -8.08 44.36 34.57
C PRO A 65 -7.46 43.53 35.72
N LEU A 66 -8.24 42.99 36.65
CA LEU A 66 -7.72 42.41 37.90
C LEU A 66 -7.57 40.88 37.95
N ASP A 67 -7.87 40.11 36.88
CA ASP A 67 -7.72 38.64 36.93
C ASP A 67 -7.29 37.97 35.59
N PRO A 68 -6.00 38.11 35.18
CA PRO A 68 -5.49 37.62 33.90
C PRO A 68 -5.33 36.09 33.79
N VAL A 69 -5.28 35.37 34.91
CA VAL A 69 -4.86 33.95 35.01
C VAL A 69 -5.76 32.93 34.30
N LYS A 70 -7.00 33.29 33.97
CA LYS A 70 -7.89 32.42 33.18
C LYS A 70 -7.61 32.50 31.68
N ASN A 71 -6.86 33.50 31.18
CA ASN A 71 -6.56 33.60 29.76
C ASN A 71 -5.38 32.70 29.34
N GLU A 72 -4.35 32.49 30.16
CA GLU A 72 -3.19 31.67 29.74
C GLU A 72 -3.54 30.18 29.60
N ALA A 73 -4.36 29.62 30.51
CA ALA A 73 -4.77 28.22 30.45
C ALA A 73 -5.65 27.92 29.21
N PHE A 74 -6.48 28.87 28.79
CA PHE A 74 -7.30 28.77 27.59
C PHE A 74 -6.49 28.99 26.30
N VAL A 75 -5.53 29.91 26.31
CA VAL A 75 -4.58 30.10 25.21
C VAL A 75 -3.69 28.87 25.02
N ALA A 76 -3.27 28.22 26.11
CA ALA A 76 -2.56 26.94 26.04
C ALA A 76 -3.42 25.81 25.45
N GLN A 77 -4.71 25.73 25.82
CA GLN A 77 -5.63 24.75 25.23
C GLN A 77 -5.90 25.00 23.74
N LEU A 78 -6.03 26.26 23.32
CA LEU A 78 -6.11 26.62 21.89
C LEU A 78 -4.87 26.29 21.10
N ALA A 79 -3.69 26.55 21.66
CA ALA A 79 -2.43 26.19 21.02
C ALA A 79 -2.38 24.67 20.82
N GLN A 80 -2.83 23.88 21.81
CA GLN A 80 -2.93 22.44 21.70
C GLN A 80 -3.94 21.99 20.62
N PHE A 81 -5.11 22.64 20.52
CA PHE A 81 -6.08 22.36 19.46
C PHE A 81 -5.58 22.77 18.08
N SER A 82 -4.93 23.92 17.95
CA SER A 82 -4.35 24.41 16.69
C SER A 82 -3.23 23.49 16.22
N GLN A 83 -2.43 22.94 17.15
CA GLN A 83 -1.41 21.96 16.82
C GLN A 83 -2.00 20.61 16.39
N LEU A 84 -3.10 20.18 17.02
CA LEU A 84 -3.83 18.98 16.61
C LEU A 84 -4.48 19.15 15.23
N GLU A 85 -5.09 20.31 14.98
CA GLU A 85 -5.69 20.66 13.69
C GLU A 85 -4.63 20.75 12.60
N ALA A 86 -3.49 21.39 12.86
CA ALA A 86 -2.35 21.42 11.95
C ALA A 86 -1.83 20.01 11.64
N THR A 87 -1.73 19.14 12.65
CA THR A 87 -1.32 17.73 12.47
C THR A 87 -2.33 16.94 11.65
N THR A 88 -3.63 17.17 11.88
CA THR A 88 -4.72 16.54 11.15
C THR A 88 -4.74 16.99 9.69
N SER A 89 -4.65 18.30 9.45
CA SER A 89 -4.57 18.89 8.11
C SER A 89 -3.33 18.41 7.35
N MET A 90 -2.19 18.24 8.04
CA MET A 90 -1.00 17.65 7.45
C MET A 90 -1.22 16.18 7.08
N SER A 91 -1.90 15.40 7.93
CA SER A 91 -2.27 14.01 7.62
C SER A 91 -3.18 13.92 6.38
N GLU A 92 -4.17 14.81 6.25
CA GLU A 92 -5.06 14.90 5.09
C GLU A 92 -4.32 15.30 3.82
N THR A 93 -3.39 16.26 3.92
CA THR A 93 -2.53 16.68 2.80
C THR A 93 -1.64 15.53 2.34
N LEU A 94 -1.02 14.80 3.27
CA LEU A 94 -0.20 13.63 2.97
C LEU A 94 -1.02 12.51 2.32
N LYS A 95 -2.25 12.26 2.79
CA LYS A 95 -3.18 11.32 2.16
C LYS A 95 -3.48 11.73 0.71
N THR A 96 -3.81 13.00 0.49
CA THR A 96 -4.08 13.53 -0.86
C THR A 96 -2.87 13.40 -1.78
N PHE A 97 -1.67 13.68 -1.26
CA PHE A 97 -0.43 13.52 -2.01
C PHE A 97 -0.16 12.06 -2.43
N VAL A 98 -0.32 11.12 -1.50
CA VAL A 98 -0.18 9.68 -1.80
C VAL A 98 -1.19 9.24 -2.85
N ASP A 99 -2.41 9.79 -2.81
CA ASP A 99 -3.47 9.47 -3.76
C ASP A 99 -3.15 10.00 -5.16
N SER A 100 -2.66 11.24 -5.27
CA SER A 100 -2.16 11.81 -6.52
C SER A 100 -1.00 11.01 -7.11
N MET A 101 -0.01 10.65 -6.27
CA MET A 101 1.15 9.84 -6.69
C MET A 101 0.74 8.44 -7.16
N SER A 102 -0.32 7.87 -6.59
CA SER A 102 -0.90 6.63 -7.04
C SER A 102 -1.56 6.76 -8.43
N GLY A 103 -2.27 7.86 -8.67
CA GLY A 103 -2.83 8.21 -9.98
C GLY A 103 -1.75 8.42 -11.06
N GLU A 104 -0.64 9.09 -10.73
CA GLU A 104 0.51 9.24 -11.62
C GLU A 104 1.14 7.89 -11.97
N ARG A 105 1.28 6.99 -10.99
CA ARG A 105 1.80 5.64 -11.24
C ARG A 105 0.87 4.83 -12.14
N MET A 106 -0.44 5.00 -12.01
CA MET A 106 -1.41 4.39 -12.92
C MET A 106 -1.22 4.89 -14.35
N MET A 107 -1.11 6.20 -14.53
CA MET A 107 -0.91 6.82 -15.85
C MET A 107 0.43 6.42 -16.49
N SER A 108 1.51 6.33 -15.70
CA SER A 108 2.79 5.85 -16.26
C SER A 108 2.76 4.37 -16.61
N SER A 109 1.94 3.58 -15.89
CA SER A 109 1.76 2.15 -16.16
C SER A 109 0.96 1.89 -17.44
N THR A 110 0.10 2.80 -17.90
CA THR A 110 -0.61 2.59 -19.19
C THR A 110 0.36 2.51 -20.37
N ASN A 111 1.57 3.09 -20.26
CA ASN A 111 2.63 2.93 -21.25
C ASN A 111 3.18 1.50 -21.34
N MET A 112 2.87 0.65 -20.36
CA MET A 112 3.22 -0.77 -20.38
C MET A 112 2.26 -1.58 -21.24
N ILE A 113 1.05 -1.08 -21.52
CA ILE A 113 0.07 -1.79 -22.35
C ILE A 113 0.66 -1.99 -23.74
N GLY A 114 0.61 -3.22 -24.24
CA GLY A 114 1.24 -3.65 -25.48
C GLY A 114 2.74 -3.99 -25.36
N LYS A 115 3.40 -3.66 -24.24
CA LYS A 115 4.78 -4.08 -23.98
C LYS A 115 4.83 -5.51 -23.47
N THR A 116 5.97 -6.16 -23.70
CA THR A 116 6.23 -7.50 -23.17
C THR A 116 7.00 -7.38 -21.87
N VAL A 117 6.50 -7.97 -20.79
CA VAL A 117 7.14 -7.92 -19.46
C VAL A 117 7.58 -9.31 -19.02
N ALA A 118 8.69 -9.40 -18.29
CA ALA A 118 9.16 -10.64 -17.69
C ALA A 118 8.57 -10.77 -16.28
N VAL A 119 7.74 -11.79 -16.08
CA VAL A 119 7.02 -12.03 -14.83
C VAL A 119 7.57 -13.28 -14.12
N PRO A 120 8.15 -13.14 -12.92
CA PRO A 120 8.67 -14.26 -12.13
C PRO A 120 7.59 -15.26 -11.75
N ASN A 121 7.87 -16.55 -11.96
CA ASN A 121 7.02 -17.68 -11.62
C ASN A 121 5.57 -17.58 -12.15
N ALA A 122 5.36 -16.80 -13.21
CA ALA A 122 4.11 -16.80 -13.94
C ALA A 122 3.90 -18.15 -14.62
N PRO A 123 2.65 -18.59 -14.82
CA PRO A 123 2.39 -19.71 -15.70
C PRO A 123 2.67 -19.30 -17.14
N VAL A 124 3.09 -20.28 -17.92
CA VAL A 124 3.00 -20.26 -19.37
C VAL A 124 1.60 -20.67 -19.76
N ILE A 125 1.02 -19.97 -20.73
CA ILE A 125 -0.31 -20.26 -21.25
C ILE A 125 -0.13 -20.75 -22.68
N LEU A 126 -0.20 -22.06 -22.83
CA LEU A 126 -0.09 -22.71 -24.12
C LEU A 126 -1.43 -22.58 -24.83
N SER A 127 -1.43 -21.92 -26.00
CA SER A 127 -2.60 -21.80 -26.85
C SER A 127 -2.20 -21.88 -28.31
N GLY A 128 -2.68 -22.92 -29.00
CA GLY A 128 -2.44 -23.12 -30.43
C GLY A 128 -0.96 -23.37 -30.79
N GLY A 129 -0.21 -24.01 -29.89
CA GLY A 129 1.19 -24.38 -30.14
C GLY A 129 2.17 -23.21 -30.28
N LYS A 130 1.81 -22.02 -29.80
CA LYS A 130 2.75 -20.88 -29.78
C LYS A 130 3.87 -21.16 -28.77
N PRO A 131 5.15 -20.96 -29.16
CA PRO A 131 6.25 -21.17 -28.25
C PRO A 131 6.17 -20.18 -27.08
N ALA A 132 6.37 -20.70 -25.89
CA ALA A 132 6.57 -19.93 -24.69
C ALA A 132 8.02 -19.51 -24.58
N GLN A 133 8.25 -18.32 -24.05
CA GLN A 133 9.59 -17.76 -23.92
C GLN A 133 9.72 -16.98 -22.63
N GLY A 134 10.94 -16.87 -22.13
CA GLY A 134 11.22 -16.20 -20.89
C GLY A 134 12.70 -16.00 -20.62
N VAL A 135 13.00 -15.56 -19.42
CA VAL A 135 14.37 -15.37 -18.93
C VAL A 135 14.53 -15.95 -17.53
N VAL A 136 15.74 -16.39 -17.21
CA VAL A 136 16.17 -16.70 -15.84
C VAL A 136 17.41 -15.87 -15.57
N ASN A 137 17.44 -15.16 -14.44
CA ASN A 137 18.61 -14.41 -14.04
C ASN A 137 19.65 -15.33 -13.39
N LEU A 138 20.88 -15.31 -13.90
CA LEU A 138 22.01 -16.12 -13.43
C LEU A 138 23.16 -15.19 -12.96
N PRO A 139 23.14 -14.69 -11.71
CA PRO A 139 24.10 -13.70 -11.22
C PRO A 139 25.56 -14.13 -11.26
N THR A 140 25.83 -15.44 -11.24
CA THR A 140 27.18 -16.02 -11.26
C THR A 140 27.40 -16.95 -12.47
N GLY A 141 26.49 -16.94 -13.44
CA GLY A 141 26.42 -17.96 -14.49
C GLY A 141 25.96 -19.32 -13.94
N ALA A 142 25.96 -20.34 -14.80
CA ALA A 142 25.60 -21.71 -14.44
C ALA A 142 26.51 -22.73 -15.13
N GLU A 143 26.85 -23.80 -14.44
CA GLU A 143 27.46 -25.01 -15.01
C GLU A 143 26.41 -25.87 -15.71
N GLY A 144 25.16 -25.80 -15.24
CA GLY A 144 24.02 -26.44 -15.87
C GLY A 144 22.70 -25.89 -15.34
N VAL A 145 21.69 -25.89 -16.20
CA VAL A 145 20.33 -25.47 -15.85
C VAL A 145 19.36 -26.57 -16.24
N LYS A 146 18.54 -27.02 -15.29
CA LYS A 146 17.45 -27.97 -15.53
C LYS A 146 16.13 -27.23 -15.33
N PHE A 147 15.32 -27.18 -16.38
CA PHE A 147 13.93 -26.77 -16.32
C PHE A 147 13.04 -27.99 -16.16
N GLU A 148 12.08 -27.88 -15.25
CA GLU A 148 10.98 -28.81 -15.04
C GLU A 148 9.69 -28.08 -15.36
N VAL A 149 8.91 -28.62 -16.30
CA VAL A 149 7.61 -28.07 -16.70
C VAL A 149 6.51 -28.92 -16.08
N THR A 150 5.62 -28.31 -15.31
CA THR A 150 4.48 -28.98 -14.70
C THR A 150 3.16 -28.44 -15.23
N ASN A 151 2.13 -29.27 -15.26
CA ASN A 151 0.75 -28.84 -15.57
C ASN A 151 0.04 -28.27 -14.33
N ASP A 152 -1.20 -27.83 -14.50
CA ASP A 152 -2.10 -27.34 -13.44
C ASP A 152 -2.33 -28.34 -12.29
N LYS A 153 -2.20 -29.64 -12.56
CA LYS A 153 -2.28 -30.73 -11.58
C LYS A 153 -0.95 -31.01 -10.88
N GLY A 154 0.11 -30.26 -11.18
CA GLY A 154 1.45 -30.45 -10.62
C GLY A 154 2.20 -31.66 -11.18
N GLN A 155 1.72 -32.28 -12.26
CA GLN A 155 2.40 -33.40 -12.90
C GLN A 155 3.52 -32.86 -13.81
N LEU A 156 4.71 -33.47 -13.72
CA LEU A 156 5.83 -33.19 -14.63
C LEU A 156 5.47 -33.65 -16.04
N VAL A 157 5.50 -32.73 -17.00
CA VAL A 157 5.15 -32.97 -18.40
C VAL A 157 6.34 -32.84 -19.35
N ALA A 158 7.35 -32.04 -19.00
CA ALA A 158 8.57 -31.91 -19.78
C ALA A 158 9.76 -31.56 -18.88
N THR A 159 10.95 -31.97 -19.31
CA THR A 159 12.22 -31.62 -18.70
C THR A 159 13.18 -31.11 -19.77
N GLN A 160 13.79 -29.95 -19.55
CA GLN A 160 14.79 -29.40 -20.45
C GLN A 160 16.09 -29.17 -19.70
N ILE A 161 17.15 -29.80 -20.16
CA ILE A 161 18.50 -29.64 -19.58
C ILE A 161 19.32 -28.80 -20.54
N MET A 162 19.91 -27.74 -19.99
CA MET A 162 20.84 -26.85 -20.68
C MET A 162 22.20 -26.98 -20.02
N GLY A 163 23.25 -26.95 -20.86
CA GLY A 163 24.63 -26.99 -20.41
C GLY A 163 25.07 -25.68 -19.74
N PRO A 164 26.39 -25.40 -19.69
CA PRO A 164 26.91 -24.18 -19.09
C PRO A 164 26.35 -22.92 -19.73
N GLN A 165 26.07 -21.91 -18.90
CA GLN A 165 25.48 -20.64 -19.27
C GLN A 165 26.28 -19.50 -18.64
N SER A 166 26.49 -18.43 -19.40
CA SER A 166 27.18 -17.24 -18.92
C SER A 166 26.39 -16.51 -17.84
N MET A 167 27.08 -15.65 -17.11
CA MET A 167 26.46 -14.71 -16.17
C MET A 167 25.48 -13.77 -16.88
N GLY A 168 24.34 -13.51 -16.25
CA GLY A 168 23.32 -12.57 -16.72
C GLY A 168 21.96 -13.22 -16.96
N ASP A 169 21.14 -12.58 -17.79
CA ASP A 169 19.82 -13.11 -18.16
C ASP A 169 19.96 -14.19 -19.23
N MET A 170 19.64 -15.43 -18.86
CA MET A 170 19.58 -16.55 -19.80
C MET A 170 18.18 -16.65 -20.40
N PRO A 171 18.01 -16.49 -21.72
CA PRO A 171 16.74 -16.73 -22.37
C PRO A 171 16.42 -18.23 -22.40
N TRP A 172 15.15 -18.57 -22.28
CA TRP A 172 14.64 -19.92 -22.50
C TRP A 172 13.43 -19.87 -23.43
N ALA A 173 13.22 -20.96 -24.16
CA ALA A 173 12.07 -21.15 -25.03
C ALA A 173 11.58 -22.60 -24.92
N TRP A 174 10.27 -22.76 -24.98
CA TRP A 174 9.58 -24.04 -24.95
C TRP A 174 8.48 -24.04 -25.99
N ASP A 175 8.46 -25.05 -26.85
CA ASP A 175 7.52 -25.20 -27.96
C ASP A 175 6.15 -25.76 -27.55
N GLY A 176 5.98 -26.14 -26.28
CA GLY A 176 4.76 -26.78 -25.78
C GLY A 176 4.76 -28.30 -25.94
N SER A 177 5.90 -28.91 -26.26
CA SER A 177 6.03 -30.36 -26.41
C SER A 177 6.51 -31.02 -25.11
N ASN A 178 6.15 -32.29 -24.93
CA ASN A 178 6.72 -33.15 -23.87
C ASN A 178 8.07 -33.75 -24.29
N ASP A 179 8.70 -34.54 -23.41
CA ASP A 179 9.99 -35.20 -23.66
C ASP A 179 9.97 -36.24 -24.81
N LYS A 180 8.77 -36.62 -25.28
CA LYS A 180 8.55 -37.53 -26.42
C LYS A 180 8.30 -36.79 -27.73
N GLY A 181 8.21 -35.46 -27.70
CA GLY A 181 7.87 -34.62 -28.85
C GLY A 181 6.37 -34.51 -29.13
N ASP A 182 5.49 -35.01 -28.24
CA ASP A 182 4.05 -34.81 -28.39
C ASP A 182 3.67 -33.39 -27.95
N ILE A 183 2.89 -32.69 -28.77
CA ILE A 183 2.30 -31.39 -28.42
C ILE A 183 1.33 -31.57 -27.25
N LEU A 184 1.52 -30.80 -26.20
CA LEU A 184 0.66 -30.83 -25.04
C LEU A 184 -0.64 -30.03 -25.29
N PRO A 185 -1.74 -30.37 -24.59
CA PRO A 185 -3.00 -29.64 -24.70
C PRO A 185 -2.86 -28.16 -24.32
N ASP A 186 -3.73 -27.32 -24.88
CA ASP A 186 -3.86 -25.93 -24.45
C ASP A 186 -4.17 -25.85 -22.95
N GLY A 187 -3.46 -24.99 -22.22
CA GLY A 187 -3.58 -24.91 -20.77
C GLY A 187 -2.47 -24.12 -20.09
N ASN A 188 -2.50 -24.14 -18.75
CA ASN A 188 -1.52 -23.48 -17.91
C ASN A 188 -0.41 -24.45 -17.52
N TYR A 189 0.83 -24.02 -17.72
CA TYR A 189 2.05 -24.75 -17.37
C TYR A 189 2.95 -23.90 -16.49
N PHE A 190 3.70 -24.54 -15.60
CA PHE A 190 4.58 -23.86 -14.66
C PHE A 190 6.01 -24.34 -14.86
N PHE A 191 6.95 -23.40 -14.80
CA PHE A 191 8.37 -23.69 -14.95
C PHE A 191 9.07 -23.59 -13.60
N LYS A 192 9.92 -24.58 -13.31
CA LYS A 192 10.86 -24.56 -12.21
C LYS A 192 12.26 -24.75 -12.75
N ALA A 193 13.17 -23.83 -12.44
CA ALA A 193 14.58 -23.95 -12.76
C ALA A 193 15.35 -24.50 -11.55
N THR A 194 16.23 -25.45 -11.82
CA THR A 194 17.29 -25.88 -10.92
C THR A 194 18.62 -25.53 -11.58
N VAL A 195 19.41 -24.68 -10.94
CA VAL A 195 20.66 -24.14 -11.48
C VAL A 195 21.82 -24.64 -10.63
N VAL A 196 22.85 -25.17 -11.27
CA VAL A 196 24.13 -25.48 -10.61
C VAL A 196 25.14 -24.41 -10.98
N SER A 197 25.73 -23.75 -9.99
CA SER A 197 26.73 -22.69 -10.18
C SER A 197 27.75 -22.75 -9.04
N GLN A 198 29.04 -22.81 -9.37
CA GLN A 198 30.13 -22.92 -8.40
C GLN A 198 29.95 -24.14 -7.47
N GLY A 199 29.53 -25.28 -8.04
CA GLY A 199 29.20 -26.50 -7.28
C GLY A 199 27.98 -26.42 -6.35
N LYS A 200 27.26 -25.28 -6.32
CA LYS A 200 26.04 -25.09 -5.51
C LYS A 200 24.78 -25.17 -6.37
N THR A 201 23.79 -25.91 -5.90
CA THR A 201 22.45 -25.96 -6.52
C THR A 201 21.53 -24.88 -5.94
N THR A 202 20.86 -24.12 -6.79
CA THR A 202 19.85 -23.11 -6.44
C THR A 202 18.60 -23.25 -7.31
N THR A 203 17.49 -22.63 -6.89
CA THR A 203 16.22 -22.63 -7.62
C THR A 203 15.76 -21.19 -7.87
N PRO A 204 16.38 -20.48 -8.82
CA PRO A 204 16.00 -19.10 -9.12
C PRO A 204 14.58 -19.05 -9.71
N PRO A 205 13.86 -17.92 -9.53
CA PRO A 205 12.56 -17.74 -10.15
C PRO A 205 12.67 -17.75 -11.68
N VAL A 206 11.71 -18.39 -12.34
CA VAL A 206 11.65 -18.44 -13.80
C VAL A 206 10.72 -17.36 -14.30
N SER A 207 11.23 -16.40 -15.05
CA SER A 207 10.42 -15.28 -15.55
C SER A 207 9.88 -15.59 -16.93
N VAL A 208 8.55 -15.53 -17.08
CA VAL A 208 7.85 -15.73 -18.36
C VAL A 208 7.61 -14.40 -19.03
N LEU A 209 7.91 -14.29 -20.33
CA LEU A 209 7.60 -13.10 -21.12
C LEU A 209 6.11 -13.11 -21.47
N SER A 210 5.38 -12.09 -21.01
CA SER A 210 3.95 -11.93 -21.26
C SER A 210 3.65 -10.52 -21.74
N THR A 211 2.79 -10.38 -22.75
CA THR A 211 2.34 -9.06 -23.22
C THR A 211 1.33 -8.48 -22.24
N VAL A 212 1.49 -7.21 -21.86
CA VAL A 212 0.51 -6.50 -21.02
C VAL A 212 -0.68 -6.10 -21.89
N LEU A 213 -1.87 -6.53 -21.49
CA LEU A 213 -3.14 -6.20 -22.14
C LEU A 213 -3.86 -5.04 -21.46
N GLY A 214 -3.63 -4.84 -20.16
CA GLY A 214 -4.31 -3.81 -19.39
C GLY A 214 -3.59 -3.47 -18.10
N VAL A 215 -4.04 -2.40 -17.46
CA VAL A 215 -3.59 -1.99 -16.13
C VAL A 215 -4.83 -1.68 -15.30
N ARG A 216 -4.85 -2.20 -14.08
CA ARG A 216 -5.89 -1.90 -13.10
C ARG A 216 -5.27 -1.54 -11.76
N GLN A 217 -6.01 -0.78 -10.98
CA GLN A 217 -5.66 -0.49 -9.60
C GLN A 217 -6.54 -1.35 -8.69
N ALA A 218 -5.93 -2.08 -7.77
CA ALA A 218 -6.66 -2.81 -6.75
C ALA A 218 -7.19 -1.86 -5.66
N ALA A 219 -8.11 -2.34 -4.81
CA ALA A 219 -8.73 -1.53 -3.76
C ALA A 219 -7.72 -0.96 -2.73
N ASP A 220 -6.56 -1.62 -2.58
CA ASP A 220 -5.43 -1.20 -1.75
C ASP A 220 -4.50 -0.19 -2.44
N LYS A 221 -4.88 0.30 -3.64
CA LYS A 221 -4.11 1.20 -4.50
C LYS A 221 -2.87 0.57 -5.15
N THR A 222 -2.69 -0.74 -5.05
CA THR A 222 -1.64 -1.46 -5.76
C THR A 222 -1.95 -1.49 -7.25
N ILE A 223 -0.95 -1.16 -8.08
CA ILE A 223 -1.08 -1.26 -9.54
C ILE A 223 -0.83 -2.70 -9.98
N MET A 224 -1.81 -3.24 -10.70
CA MET A 224 -1.81 -4.59 -11.26
C MET A 224 -1.79 -4.49 -12.79
N LEU A 225 -0.86 -5.17 -13.42
CA LEU A 225 -0.82 -5.38 -14.86
C LEU A 225 -1.63 -6.62 -15.21
N GLU A 226 -2.53 -6.50 -16.16
CA GLU A 226 -3.21 -7.63 -16.77
C GLU A 226 -2.36 -8.10 -17.94
N VAL A 227 -1.83 -9.31 -17.85
CA VAL A 227 -0.99 -9.89 -18.90
C VAL A 227 -1.77 -10.90 -19.73
N ALA A 228 -1.30 -11.12 -20.95
CA ALA A 228 -1.85 -12.11 -21.87
C ALA A 228 -1.96 -13.47 -21.17
N GLY A 229 -3.15 -14.08 -21.28
CA GLY A 229 -3.50 -15.27 -20.54
C GLY A 229 -4.19 -15.00 -19.18
N GLY A 230 -4.66 -13.78 -18.96
CA GLY A 230 -5.71 -13.49 -17.97
C GLY A 230 -5.25 -13.41 -16.53
N LYS A 231 -3.94 -13.40 -16.28
CA LYS A 231 -3.39 -13.17 -14.94
C LYS A 231 -3.13 -11.69 -14.69
N SER A 232 -3.43 -11.26 -13.47
CA SER A 232 -3.00 -9.97 -12.95
C SER A 232 -1.70 -10.14 -12.18
N VAL A 233 -0.71 -9.32 -12.47
CA VAL A 233 0.63 -9.32 -11.86
C VAL A 233 0.86 -7.95 -11.23
N LYS A 234 1.45 -7.87 -10.04
CA LYS A 234 1.78 -6.56 -9.47
C LYS A 234 2.86 -5.90 -10.31
N LEU A 235 2.75 -4.59 -10.55
CA LEU A 235 3.78 -3.84 -11.25
C LEU A 235 5.17 -3.99 -10.60
N THR A 236 5.21 -4.14 -9.27
CA THR A 236 6.45 -4.32 -8.49
C THR A 236 7.14 -5.67 -8.73
N ASP A 237 6.41 -6.67 -9.23
CA ASP A 237 6.93 -8.02 -9.42
C ASP A 237 7.54 -8.18 -10.83
N VAL A 238 7.35 -7.19 -11.71
CA VAL A 238 7.94 -7.18 -13.05
C VAL A 238 9.45 -6.99 -12.94
N GLN A 239 10.22 -7.95 -13.43
CA GLN A 239 11.68 -7.87 -13.43
C GLN A 239 12.23 -7.08 -14.62
N ARG A 240 11.52 -7.10 -15.75
CA ARG A 240 11.97 -6.46 -16.98
C ARG A 240 10.80 -6.04 -17.85
N ILE A 241 10.95 -4.88 -18.48
CA ILE A 241 10.06 -4.38 -19.53
C ILE A 241 10.83 -4.47 -20.84
N GLY A 242 10.31 -5.28 -21.76
CA GLY A 242 10.76 -5.39 -23.14
C GLY A 242 10.11 -4.33 -24.03
N SER A 243 10.74 -4.06 -25.17
CA SER A 243 10.29 -3.08 -26.17
C SER A 243 9.04 -3.52 -26.92
#